data_AF-A0A2T0YIQ6-F1
#
_entry.id   AF-A0A2T0YIQ6-F1
#
_cell.length_a   1.000
_cell.length_b   1.000
_cell.length_c   1.000
_cell.angle_alpha   90.00
_cell.angle_beta   90.00
_cell.angle_gamma   90.00
#
_symmetry.space_group_name_H-M   'P 1'
#
loop_
_entity.id
_entity.type
_entity.pdbx_description
1 polymer ?
#
loop_
_entity_poly.entity_id
_entity_poly.type
_entity_poly.pdbx_seq_one_letter_code
_entity_poly.pdbx_strand_id
1 'polypeptide(L)' 'MVRKIKAKVVLQLRAEGLSGRAIAASQQISRNSVAEVLEAADAAGVRWDDISTRA' A
#
# COMPACT_ATOMS: atom_id res chain seq x y z
N MET A 1 6.07 3.05 11.80
CA MET A 1 5.22 4.23 11.49
C MET A 1 5.14 4.39 9.97
N VAL A 2 4.00 4.05 9.39
CA VAL A 2 3.76 4.17 7.95
C VAL A 2 3.37 5.61 7.62
N ARG A 3 4.05 6.24 6.66
CA ARG A 3 3.65 7.58 6.16
C ARG A 3 2.38 7.45 5.33
N LYS A 4 1.36 8.27 5.60
CA LYS A 4 0.05 8.24 4.93
C LYS A 4 0.14 8.24 3.40
N ILE A 5 1.04 9.02 2.82
CA ILE A 5 1.28 9.07 1.36
C ILE A 5 1.76 7.70 0.83
N LYS A 6 2.72 7.06 1.53
CA LYS A 6 3.25 5.76 1.12
C LYS A 6 2.20 4.66 1.23
N ALA A 7 1.33 4.72 2.24
CA ALA A 7 0.21 3.78 2.36
C ALA A 7 -0.73 3.86 1.15
N LYS A 8 -1.14 5.09 0.78
CA LYS A 8 -2.03 5.33 -0.36
C LYS A 8 -1.44 4.78 -1.67
N VAL A 9 -0.15 5.03 -1.92
CA VAL A 9 0.54 4.53 -3.13
C VAL A 9 0.70 3.01 -3.10
N VAL A 10 1.04 2.41 -1.96
CA VAL A 10 1.15 0.94 -1.83
C VAL A 10 -0.19 0.26 -2.13
N LEU A 11 -1.30 0.80 -1.63
CA LEU A 11 -2.64 0.26 -1.89
C LEU A 11 -3.04 0.43 -3.36
N GLN A 12 -2.73 1.58 -3.96
CA GLN A 12 -2.94 1.81 -5.39
C GLN A 12 -2.20 0.76 -6.24
N LEU A 13 -0.88 0.63 -6.06
CA LEU A 13 -0.06 -0.29 -6.85
C LEU A 13 -0.46 -1.76 -6.63
N ARG A 14 -0.92 -2.11 -5.43
CA ARG A 14 -1.47 -3.45 -5.17
C ARG A 14 -2.77 -3.70 -5.94
N ALA A 15 -3.64 -2.70 -6.06
CA ALA A 15 -4.87 -2.78 -6.86
C ALA A 15 -4.56 -2.87 -8.37
N GLU A 16 -3.47 -2.26 -8.82
CA GLU A 16 -2.93 -2.41 -10.18
C GLU A 16 -2.27 -3.78 -10.44
N GLY A 17 -2.23 -4.67 -9.44
CA GLY A 17 -1.75 -6.05 -9.56
C GLY A 17 -0.26 -6.24 -9.26
N LEU A 18 0.44 -5.21 -8.79
CA LEU A 18 1.85 -5.35 -8.42
C LEU A 18 2.00 -6.21 -7.16
N SER A 19 3.02 -7.07 -7.17
CA SER A 19 3.43 -7.81 -5.98
C SER A 19 4.09 -6.89 -4.96
N GLY A 20 4.04 -7.24 -3.66
CA GLY A 20 4.72 -6.47 -2.61
C GLY A 20 6.21 -6.27 -2.84
N ARG A 21 6.88 -7.22 -3.53
CA ARG A 21 8.30 -7.07 -3.94
C ARG A 21 8.47 -5.99 -5.01
N ALA A 22 7.60 -5.96 -6.02
CA ALA A 22 7.64 -4.95 -7.08
C ALA A 22 7.33 -3.55 -6.53
N ILE A 23 6.37 -3.45 -5.61
CA ILE A 23 6.03 -2.19 -4.92
C ILE A 23 7.22 -1.67 -4.11
N ALA A 24 7.87 -2.55 -3.33
CA ALA A 24 9.05 -2.17 -2.55
C ALA A 24 10.18 -1.60 -3.42
N ALA A 25 10.44 -2.24 -4.57
CA ALA A 25 11.44 -1.78 -5.53
C ALA A 25 11.04 -0.44 -6.18
N SER A 26 9.79 -0.31 -6.64
CA SER A 26 9.27 0.92 -7.28
C SER A 26 9.29 2.12 -6.33
N GLN A 27 8.90 1.91 -5.08
CA GLN A 27 8.77 2.97 -4.08
C GLN A 27 10.06 3.21 -3.28
N GLN A 28 11.13 2.48 -3.57
CA GLN A 28 12.39 2.52 -2.84
C GLN A 28 12.19 2.42 -1.32
N ILE A 29 11.37 1.46 -0.89
CA ILE A 29 11.09 1.17 0.52
C ILE A 29 11.34 -0.29 0.85
N SER A 30 11.50 -0.57 2.14
CA SER A 30 11.69 -1.94 2.61
C SER A 30 10.45 -2.80 2.36
N ARG A 31 10.67 -4.08 2.08
CA ARG A 31 9.60 -5.08 1.94
C ARG A 31 8.75 -5.19 3.20
N ASN A 32 9.39 -5.07 4.37
CA ASN A 32 8.68 -5.07 5.66
C ASN A 32 7.72 -3.89 5.78
N SER A 33 8.12 -2.69 5.33
CA SER A 33 7.23 -1.53 5.33
C SER A 33 6.05 -1.70 4.39
N VAL A 34 6.22 -2.38 3.25
CA VAL A 34 5.10 -2.71 2.35
C VAL A 34 4.17 -3.72 3.02
N ALA A 35 4.72 -4.77 3.64
CA ALA A 35 3.95 -5.76 4.37
C ALA A 35 3.12 -5.11 5.50
N GLU A 36 3.74 -4.26 6.34
CA GLU A 36 3.03 -3.53 7.40
C GLU A 36 1.84 -2.72 6.88
N VAL A 37 1.96 -2.08 5.71
CA VAL A 37 0.85 -1.35 5.08
C VAL A 37 -0.27 -2.29 4.69
N LEU A 38 0.07 -3.39 4.00
CA LEU A 38 -0.90 -4.33 3.47
C LEU A 38 -1.64 -5.04 4.61
N GLU A 39 -0.91 -5.51 5.62
CA GLU A 39 -1.49 -6.11 6.83
C GLU A 39 -2.38 -5.12 7.58
N ALA A 40 -1.96 -3.87 7.74
CA ALA A 40 -2.79 -2.85 8.39
C ALA A 40 -4.07 -2.55 7.59
N ALA A 41 -4.00 -2.54 6.25
CA ALA A 41 -5.16 -2.34 5.40
C ALA A 41 -6.10 -3.54 5.42
N ASP A 42 -5.56 -4.76 5.39
CA ASP A 42 -6.32 -6.00 5.51
C ASP A 42 -7.01 -6.09 6.89
N ALA A 43 -6.31 -5.76 7.97
CA ALA A 43 -6.89 -5.71 9.32
C ALA A 43 -7.98 -4.64 9.47
N ALA A 44 -7.84 -3.51 8.76
CA ALA A 44 -8.83 -2.44 8.75
C ALA A 44 -9.99 -2.70 7.75
N GLY A 45 -9.90 -3.73 6.91
CA GLY A 45 -10.85 -3.96 5.81
C GLY A 45 -10.83 -2.87 4.74
N VAL A 46 -9.74 -2.10 4.64
CA VAL A 46 -9.61 -0.97 3.70
C VAL A 46 -8.97 -1.44 2.40
N ARG A 47 -9.55 -1.01 1.29
CA ARG A 47 -9.08 -1.23 -0.07
C ARG A 47 -8.73 0.10 -0.73
N TRP A 48 -8.06 0.03 -1.87
CA TRP A 48 -7.78 1.22 -2.68
C TRP A 48 -9.06 1.97 -3.05
N ASP A 49 -10.13 1.25 -3.40
CA ASP A 49 -11.39 1.85 -3.84
C ASP A 49 -12.08 2.68 -2.74
N ASP A 50 -11.91 2.30 -1.47
CA ASP A 50 -12.45 3.04 -0.32
C ASP A 50 -11.78 4.42 -0.14
N ILE A 51 -10.54 4.57 -0.63
CA ILE A 51 -9.72 5.78 -0.41
C ILE A 51 -9.42 6.55 -1.70
N SER A 52 -9.74 5.99 -2.87
CA SER A 52 -9.49 6.57 -4.19
C SER A 52 -10.37 7.79 -4.47
N THR A 53 -11.56 7.84 -3.85
CA THR A 53 -12.55 8.93 -3.96
C THR A 53 -12.16 10.23 -3.25
N ARG A 54 -11.17 10.21 -2.35
CA ARG A 54 -10.62 11.43 -1.75
C ARG A 54 -9.39 11.89 -2.54
N ALA A 55 -9.63 12.72 -3.55
CA ALA A 55 -8.62 13.58 -4.19
C ALA A 55 -8.43 14.85 -3.35
#